data_AF-A0A1W9L600-F1
#
_entry.id   AF-A0A1W9L600-F1
#
_cell.length_a   1.000
_cell.length_b   1.000
_cell.length_c   1.000
_cell.angle_alpha   90.00
_cell.angle_beta   90.00
_cell.angle_gamma   90.00
#
_symmetry.space_group_name_H-M   'P 1'
#
loop_
_entity.id
_entity.type
_entity.pdbx_description
1 polymer ?
#
loop_
_entity_poly.entity_id
_entity_poly.type
_entity_poly.pdbx_seq_one_letter_code
_entity_poly.pdbx_strand_id
1 'polypeptide(L)'
;MTQEIMHPELPDGFGAFVYPPALGILAVPVGLLPTWAIAKYSLDGINILLLLITALLTLALICQHAKTSLKLDKLWFGIGIGCFMTGVTGTLHLTQTSLFAITGCLGALYFAKQQRPIIATLFIIIASTKPQLALLPLTYLFLQWGSWRLLGYAILGVSITNLAFLLQGGDSNPWRLLQDTSTTYAQLKPNLDMIWGLRGLLNLTSVLAILSFATLGLLILIGVTISYRRQPSAMGEIYKLLLPLTLTTVCMPNHHYDYVLFFPLITTLVILPWRSIGWLLPGVILIFRPDSWAALHAQIVFGHVNRPAIDGLMPIIGSTGALYLLIVMLMILSKPVRFSH
;
A
#
# COMPACT_ATOMS: atom_id res chain seq x y z
N MET A 1 20.62 -11.70 -41.97
CA MET A 1 20.11 -12.76 -41.08
C MET A 1 19.79 -12.11 -39.74
N THR A 2 18.62 -11.48 -39.66
CA THR A 2 18.02 -10.98 -38.43
C THR A 2 17.36 -12.18 -37.77
N GLN A 3 17.93 -12.66 -36.65
CA GLN A 3 17.22 -13.62 -35.81
C GLN A 3 15.99 -12.90 -35.25
N GLU A 4 14.81 -13.24 -35.78
CA GLU A 4 13.57 -13.06 -35.04
C GLU A 4 13.75 -13.74 -33.70
N ILE A 5 13.91 -12.93 -32.65
CA ILE A 5 13.73 -13.38 -31.28
C ILE A 5 12.27 -13.80 -31.24
N MET A 6 12.02 -15.11 -31.40
CA MET A 6 10.75 -15.73 -31.06
C MET A 6 10.53 -15.42 -29.58
N HIS A 7 9.82 -14.31 -29.31
CA HIS A 7 9.17 -14.13 -28.05
C HIS A 7 8.23 -15.33 -27.93
N PRO A 8 8.42 -16.24 -26.95
CA PRO A 8 7.41 -17.24 -26.68
C PRO A 8 6.11 -16.47 -26.53
N GLU A 9 5.12 -16.79 -27.35
CA GLU A 9 3.80 -16.18 -27.30
C GLU A 9 3.40 -16.15 -25.84
N LEU A 10 3.42 -14.95 -25.25
CA LEU A 10 2.87 -14.75 -23.92
C LEU A 10 1.44 -15.28 -24.07
N PRO A 11 1.03 -16.30 -23.31
CA PRO A 11 -0.23 -16.99 -23.55
C PRO A 11 -1.31 -15.94 -23.71
N ASP A 12 -2.04 -16.01 -24.82
CA ASP A 12 -3.06 -15.04 -25.23
C ASP A 12 -3.89 -14.63 -24.01
N GLY A 13 -3.69 -13.39 -23.52
CA GLY A 13 -4.44 -12.87 -22.37
C GLY A 13 -3.64 -12.31 -21.19
N PHE A 14 -2.30 -12.30 -21.20
CA PHE A 14 -1.57 -11.43 -20.26
C PHE A 14 -1.64 -9.97 -20.72
N GLY A 15 -2.78 -9.32 -20.46
CA GLY A 15 -2.91 -7.88 -20.58
C GLY A 15 -1.84 -7.21 -19.71
N ALA A 16 -1.12 -6.25 -20.27
CA ALA A 16 -0.14 -5.49 -19.51
C ALA A 16 -0.83 -4.83 -18.31
N PHE A 17 -0.37 -5.14 -17.10
CA PHE A 17 -0.85 -4.48 -15.90
C PHE A 17 -0.44 -3.01 -15.96
N VAL A 18 -1.44 -2.13 -16.01
CA VAL A 18 -1.22 -0.70 -16.10
C VAL A 18 -0.75 -0.20 -14.73
N TYR A 19 0.55 0.07 -14.64
CA TYR A 19 1.11 0.86 -13.56
C TYR A 19 1.12 2.36 -13.92
N PRO A 20 1.09 3.26 -12.93
CA PRO A 20 1.25 4.68 -13.18
C PRO A 20 2.56 4.97 -13.93
N PRO A 21 2.58 5.90 -14.90
CA PRO A 21 3.79 6.26 -15.66
C PRO A 21 5.00 6.59 -14.78
N ALA A 22 4.78 7.14 -13.57
CA ALA A 22 5.84 7.41 -12.60
C ALA A 22 6.68 6.17 -12.19
N LEU A 23 6.14 4.94 -12.30
CA LEU A 23 6.92 3.73 -12.10
C LEU A 23 8.06 3.61 -13.13
N GLY A 24 7.93 4.24 -14.30
CA GLY A 24 8.95 4.29 -15.33
C GLY A 24 10.31 4.81 -14.86
N ILE A 25 10.35 5.69 -13.83
CA ILE A 25 11.60 6.15 -13.20
C ILE A 25 12.45 4.97 -12.74
N LEU A 26 11.80 3.92 -12.22
CA LEU A 26 12.47 2.71 -11.75
C LEU A 26 12.52 1.63 -12.82
N ALA A 27 11.38 1.39 -13.48
CA ALA A 27 11.22 0.26 -14.37
C ALA A 27 12.09 0.38 -15.63
N VAL A 28 12.29 1.59 -16.16
CA VAL A 28 13.11 1.79 -17.37
C VAL A 28 14.59 1.48 -17.11
N PRO A 29 15.28 2.08 -16.11
CA PRO A 29 16.66 1.71 -15.81
C PRO A 29 16.85 0.22 -15.52
N VAL A 30 15.90 -0.39 -14.81
CA VAL A 30 15.93 -1.83 -14.52
C VAL A 30 15.72 -2.66 -15.79
N GLY A 31 14.81 -2.24 -16.66
CA GLY A 31 14.51 -2.92 -17.93
C GLY A 31 15.65 -2.85 -18.95
N LEU A 32 16.54 -1.86 -18.82
CA LEU A 32 17.75 -1.74 -19.64
C LEU A 32 18.88 -2.70 -19.21
N LEU A 33 18.70 -3.47 -18.13
CA LEU A 33 19.72 -4.42 -17.68
C LEU A 33 19.84 -5.61 -18.66
N PRO A 34 21.06 -6.19 -18.83
CA PRO A 34 21.33 -7.12 -19.93
C PRO A 34 20.51 -8.42 -19.92
N THR A 35 20.02 -8.83 -18.75
CA THR A 35 19.25 -10.07 -18.60
C THR A 35 18.12 -9.89 -17.59
N TRP A 36 17.04 -10.66 -17.78
CA TRP A 36 15.91 -10.71 -16.84
C TRP A 36 16.36 -11.07 -15.42
N ALA A 37 17.32 -11.98 -15.26
CA ALA A 37 17.83 -12.37 -13.95
C ALA A 37 18.42 -11.18 -13.20
N ILE A 38 19.24 -10.36 -13.86
CA ILE A 38 19.86 -9.16 -13.26
C ILE A 38 18.78 -8.12 -12.90
N ALA A 39 17.82 -7.91 -13.80
CA ALA A 39 16.69 -7.01 -13.57
C ALA A 39 15.85 -7.44 -12.35
N LYS A 40 15.47 -8.72 -12.28
CA LYS A 40 14.75 -9.29 -11.16
C LYS A 40 15.50 -9.12 -9.84
N TYR A 41 16.77 -9.53 -9.78
CA TYR A 41 17.56 -9.40 -8.55
C TYR A 41 17.78 -7.95 -8.13
N SER A 42 17.86 -7.03 -9.08
CA SER A 42 17.94 -5.60 -8.80
C SER A 42 16.65 -5.09 -8.16
N LEU A 43 15.48 -5.49 -8.66
CA LEU A 43 14.20 -5.15 -8.04
C LEU A 43 14.01 -5.79 -6.66
N ASP A 44 14.43 -7.05 -6.49
CA ASP A 44 14.41 -7.73 -5.19
C ASP A 44 15.29 -6.94 -4.18
N GLY A 45 16.49 -6.50 -4.62
CA GLY A 45 17.37 -5.63 -3.83
C GLY A 45 16.74 -4.28 -3.47
N ILE A 46 16.03 -3.65 -4.41
CA ILE A 46 15.27 -2.41 -4.16
C ILE A 46 14.17 -2.64 -3.12
N ASN A 47 13.42 -3.74 -3.20
CA ASN A 47 12.39 -4.06 -2.23
C ASN A 47 12.97 -4.32 -0.83
N ILE A 48 14.11 -5.00 -0.73
CA ILE A 48 14.83 -5.16 0.55
C ILE A 48 15.20 -3.78 1.13
N LEU A 49 15.75 -2.89 0.29
CA LEU A 49 16.09 -1.54 0.70
C LEU A 49 14.86 -0.76 1.19
N LEU A 50 13.73 -0.84 0.47
CA LEU A 50 12.47 -0.21 0.87
C LEU A 50 11.91 -0.75 2.19
N LEU A 51 12.05 -2.06 2.43
CA LEU A 51 11.68 -2.67 3.72
C LEU A 51 12.54 -2.10 4.86
N LEU A 52 13.85 -1.98 4.66
CA LEU A 52 14.77 -1.39 5.64
C LEU A 52 14.41 0.08 5.90
N ILE A 53 14.17 0.87 4.85
CA ILE A 53 13.73 2.27 4.98
C ILE A 53 12.40 2.36 5.72
N THR A 54 11.44 1.49 5.41
CA THR A 54 10.14 1.38 6.10
C THR A 54 10.32 1.11 7.59
N ALA A 55 11.19 0.17 7.96
CA ALA A 55 11.50 -0.15 9.34
C ALA A 55 12.14 1.05 10.07
N LEU A 56 13.13 1.70 9.45
CA LEU A 56 13.81 2.86 10.00
C LEU A 56 12.87 4.07 10.18
N LEU A 57 12.02 4.36 9.20
CA LEU A 57 11.05 5.45 9.29
C LEU A 57 9.98 5.17 10.34
N THR A 58 9.50 3.93 10.42
CA THR A 58 8.56 3.49 11.48
C THR A 58 9.19 3.71 12.85
N LEU A 59 10.43 3.24 13.04
CA LEU A 59 11.19 3.44 14.26
C LEU A 59 11.35 4.92 14.61
N ALA A 60 11.75 5.75 13.63
CA ALA A 60 11.94 7.18 13.84
C ALA A 60 10.64 7.89 14.25
N LEU A 61 9.51 7.54 13.62
CA LEU A 61 8.19 8.09 13.95
C LEU A 61 7.73 7.66 15.35
N ILE A 62 8.00 6.41 15.75
CA ILE A 62 7.74 5.91 17.10
C ILE A 62 8.56 6.69 18.13
N CYS A 63 9.88 6.74 17.94
CA CYS A 63 10.81 7.36 18.89
C CYS A 63 10.55 8.86 19.09
N GLN A 64 10.05 9.56 18.08
CA GLN A 64 9.67 10.97 18.21
C GLN A 64 8.45 11.22 19.12
N HIS A 65 7.57 10.22 19.34
CA HIS A 65 6.34 10.40 20.14
C HIS A 65 6.37 9.70 21.49
N ALA A 66 7.13 8.62 21.60
CA ALA A 66 7.26 7.92 22.87
C ALA A 66 8.06 8.77 23.86
N LYS A 67 7.35 9.42 24.78
CA LYS A 67 7.94 10.13 25.92
C LYS A 67 8.62 9.20 26.94
N THR A 68 8.64 7.89 26.69
CA THR A 68 9.16 6.87 27.62
C THR A 68 10.38 6.19 27.01
N SER A 69 11.28 5.71 27.88
CA SER A 69 12.50 4.97 27.51
C SER A 69 12.14 3.67 26.77
N LEU A 70 11.87 3.80 25.47
CA LEU A 70 11.66 2.65 24.60
C LEU A 70 12.94 1.83 24.60
N LYS A 71 12.82 0.58 25.01
CA LYS A 71 13.93 -0.34 24.91
C LYS A 71 14.07 -0.79 23.44
N LEU A 72 15.26 -0.60 22.87
CA LEU A 72 15.56 -0.91 21.47
C LEU A 72 15.31 -2.38 21.13
N ASP A 73 15.52 -3.29 22.07
CA ASP A 73 15.24 -4.73 21.95
C ASP A 73 13.79 -5.02 21.54
N LYS A 74 12.80 -4.36 22.16
CA LYS A 74 11.38 -4.52 21.84
C LYS A 74 11.06 -4.04 20.44
N LEU A 75 11.70 -2.95 20.01
CA LEU A 75 11.49 -2.37 18.68
C LEU A 75 12.05 -3.29 17.60
N TRP A 76 13.26 -3.81 17.81
CA TRP A 76 13.85 -4.81 16.91
C TRP A 76 13.04 -6.10 16.88
N PHE A 77 12.48 -6.53 18.01
CA PHE A 77 11.55 -7.65 18.05
C PHE A 77 10.28 -7.39 17.24
N GLY A 78 9.68 -6.21 17.35
CA GLY A 78 8.51 -5.81 16.55
C GLY A 78 8.79 -5.76 15.05
N ILE A 79 9.95 -5.21 14.65
CA ILE A 79 10.42 -5.23 13.25
C ILE A 79 10.59 -6.67 12.78
N GLY A 80 11.24 -7.52 13.59
CA GLY A 80 11.44 -8.93 13.31
C GLY A 80 10.13 -9.66 13.06
N ILE A 81 9.13 -9.48 13.93
CA ILE A 81 7.78 -10.02 13.72
C ILE A 81 7.20 -9.46 12.42
N GLY A 82 7.26 -8.15 12.19
CA GLY A 82 6.76 -7.52 10.98
C GLY A 82 7.32 -8.13 9.69
N CYS A 83 8.59 -8.54 9.67
CA CYS A 83 9.21 -9.20 8.52
C CYS A 83 8.60 -10.56 8.18
N PHE A 84 8.00 -11.25 9.17
CA PHE A 84 7.29 -12.52 8.95
C PHE A 84 5.87 -12.35 8.40
N MET A 85 5.41 -11.11 8.20
CA MET A 85 4.14 -10.88 7.52
C MET A 85 4.16 -11.48 6.12
N THR A 86 3.10 -12.21 5.77
CA THR A 86 2.92 -12.70 4.41
C THR A 86 3.00 -11.59 3.38
N GLY A 87 2.47 -10.40 3.69
CA GLY A 87 2.56 -9.24 2.81
C GLY A 87 4.00 -8.85 2.47
N VAL A 88 4.90 -8.86 3.46
CA VAL A 88 6.33 -8.56 3.26
C VAL A 88 6.97 -9.63 2.39
N THR A 89 6.79 -10.89 2.77
CA THR A 89 7.39 -12.03 2.07
C THR A 89 6.91 -12.09 0.61
N GLY A 90 5.61 -11.97 0.38
CA GLY A 90 5.01 -11.90 -0.95
C GLY A 90 5.51 -10.70 -1.77
N THR A 91 5.67 -9.53 -1.14
CA THR A 91 6.20 -8.35 -1.84
C THR A 91 7.65 -8.55 -2.28
N LEU A 92 8.49 -9.16 -1.42
CA LEU A 92 9.89 -9.44 -1.73
C LEU A 92 10.04 -10.47 -2.85
N HIS A 93 9.27 -11.57 -2.83
CA HIS A 93 9.42 -12.65 -3.82
C HIS A 93 8.72 -12.39 -5.14
N LEU A 94 7.53 -11.78 -5.11
CA LEU A 94 6.77 -11.44 -6.31
C LEU A 94 7.14 -10.07 -6.87
N THR A 95 8.16 -9.43 -6.29
CA THR A 95 8.72 -8.17 -6.75
C THR A 95 7.64 -7.07 -6.86
N GLN A 96 6.71 -7.04 -5.90
CA GLN A 96 5.52 -6.18 -5.94
C GLN A 96 5.81 -4.76 -5.45
N THR A 97 5.01 -3.80 -5.87
CA THR A 97 5.22 -2.37 -5.56
C THR A 97 4.56 -1.92 -4.24
N SER A 98 3.99 -2.83 -3.44
CA SER A 98 3.31 -2.45 -2.18
C SER A 98 4.25 -1.86 -1.13
N LEU A 99 5.53 -2.27 -1.14
CA LEU A 99 6.56 -1.66 -0.29
C LEU A 99 6.85 -0.21 -0.69
N PHE A 100 6.74 0.15 -1.98
CA PHE A 100 6.87 1.54 -2.44
C PHE A 100 5.76 2.40 -1.85
N ALA A 101 4.53 1.89 -1.84
CA ALA A 101 3.37 2.58 -1.27
C ALA A 101 3.59 2.94 0.21
N ILE A 102 3.90 1.94 1.06
CA ILE A 102 4.07 2.19 2.50
C ILE A 102 5.33 2.99 2.82
N THR A 103 6.45 2.73 2.12
CA THR A 103 7.70 3.50 2.28
C THR A 103 7.47 4.96 1.91
N GLY A 104 6.81 5.19 0.77
CA GLY A 104 6.41 6.51 0.29
C GLY A 104 5.51 7.22 1.29
N CYS A 105 4.48 6.55 1.82
CA CYS A 105 3.60 7.12 2.83
C CYS A 105 4.34 7.53 4.11
N LEU A 106 5.16 6.64 4.67
CA LEU A 106 5.91 6.92 5.91
C LEU A 106 6.96 8.00 5.71
N GLY A 107 7.67 8.00 4.58
CA GLY A 107 8.70 8.99 4.28
C GLY A 107 8.10 10.36 4.05
N ALA A 108 6.98 10.43 3.32
CA ALA A 108 6.22 11.66 3.14
C ALA A 108 5.76 12.21 4.50
N LEU A 109 5.19 11.36 5.36
CA LEU A 109 4.77 11.72 6.72
C LEU A 109 5.95 12.27 7.55
N TYR A 110 7.06 11.53 7.59
CA TYR A 110 8.24 11.86 8.39
C TYR A 110 8.89 13.18 7.98
N PHE A 111 9.11 13.39 6.67
CA PHE A 111 9.75 14.60 6.17
C PHE A 111 8.80 15.81 6.12
N ALA A 112 7.49 15.59 5.97
CA ALA A 112 6.49 16.65 6.13
C ALA A 112 6.55 17.26 7.54
N LYS A 113 6.64 16.42 8.59
CA LYS A 113 6.78 16.88 9.98
C LYS A 113 8.05 17.68 10.23
N GLN A 114 9.11 17.39 9.48
CA GLN A 114 10.37 18.13 9.55
C GLN A 114 10.39 19.40 8.70
N GLN A 115 9.25 19.79 8.11
CA GLN A 115 9.17 20.94 7.20
C GLN A 115 10.14 20.82 6.00
N ARG A 116 10.35 19.59 5.50
CA ARG A 116 11.16 19.31 4.30
C ARG A 116 10.27 18.91 3.12
N PRO A 117 9.54 19.85 2.51
CA PRO A 117 8.48 19.54 1.54
C PRO A 117 9.00 18.89 0.26
N ILE A 118 10.22 19.23 -0.18
CA ILE A 118 10.82 18.66 -1.39
C ILE A 118 11.08 17.17 -1.20
N ILE A 119 11.72 16.78 -0.09
CA ILE A 119 11.99 15.36 0.21
C ILE A 119 10.68 14.60 0.41
N ALA A 120 9.73 15.19 1.14
CA ALA A 120 8.40 14.59 1.29
C ALA A 120 7.72 14.35 -0.07
N THR A 121 7.86 15.28 -1.02
CA THR A 121 7.33 15.14 -2.39
C THR A 121 7.97 13.98 -3.14
N LEU A 122 9.28 13.76 -3.00
CA LEU A 122 9.96 12.59 -3.59
C LEU A 122 9.36 11.27 -3.06
N PHE A 123 9.09 11.19 -1.76
CA PHE A 123 8.42 10.04 -1.18
C PHE A 123 6.96 9.89 -1.65
N ILE A 124 6.25 10.99 -1.91
CA ILE A 124 4.90 10.93 -2.51
C ILE A 124 4.95 10.39 -3.94
N ILE A 125 5.97 10.75 -4.73
CA ILE A 125 6.18 10.17 -6.07
C ILE A 125 6.39 8.65 -5.95
N ILE A 126 7.22 8.19 -5.00
CA ILE A 126 7.40 6.76 -4.72
C ILE A 126 6.05 6.12 -4.32
N ALA A 127 5.29 6.76 -3.43
CA ALA A 127 3.99 6.26 -3.00
C ALA A 127 2.97 6.17 -4.16
N SER A 128 3.09 7.07 -5.13
CA SER A 128 2.19 7.16 -6.30
C SER A 128 2.28 5.95 -7.23
N THR A 129 3.23 5.03 -7.03
CA THR A 129 3.29 3.73 -7.73
C THR A 129 2.08 2.84 -7.45
N LYS A 130 1.41 3.03 -6.29
CA LYS A 130 0.08 2.48 -6.00
C LYS A 130 -0.84 3.61 -5.51
N PRO A 131 -1.37 4.43 -6.43
CA PRO A 131 -2.04 5.68 -6.07
C PRO A 131 -3.26 5.43 -5.20
N GLN A 132 -3.98 4.32 -5.45
CA GLN A 132 -5.13 3.90 -4.67
C GLN A 132 -4.80 3.56 -3.22
N LEU A 133 -3.62 2.98 -2.96
CA LEU A 133 -3.19 2.59 -1.61
C LEU A 133 -2.57 3.77 -0.83
N ALA A 134 -2.00 4.75 -1.52
CA ALA A 134 -1.15 5.76 -0.90
C ALA A 134 -1.65 7.20 -1.01
N LEU A 135 -2.11 7.64 -2.19
CA LEU A 135 -2.38 9.06 -2.43
C LEU A 135 -3.63 9.55 -1.71
N LEU A 136 -4.67 8.71 -1.60
CA LEU A 136 -5.89 9.07 -0.89
C LEU A 136 -5.62 9.23 0.63
N PRO A 137 -4.95 8.29 1.31
CA PRO A 137 -4.49 8.48 2.69
C PRO A 137 -3.63 9.72 2.91
N LEU A 138 -2.66 9.98 2.02
CA LEU A 138 -1.75 11.13 2.15
C LEU A 138 -2.47 12.46 1.92
N THR A 139 -3.36 12.52 0.94
CA THR A 139 -4.18 13.71 0.67
C THR A 139 -5.02 14.05 1.89
N TYR A 140 -5.71 13.06 2.45
CA TYR A 140 -6.48 13.21 3.68
C TYR A 140 -5.63 13.77 4.83
N LEU A 141 -4.44 13.20 5.05
CA LEU A 141 -3.53 13.64 6.12
C LEU A 141 -3.07 15.08 5.95
N PHE A 142 -2.66 15.47 4.75
CA PHE A 142 -2.17 16.84 4.52
C PHE A 142 -3.28 17.88 4.57
N LEU A 143 -4.50 17.53 4.14
CA LEU A 143 -5.69 18.36 4.36
C LEU A 143 -5.98 18.52 5.85
N GLN A 144 -5.91 17.43 6.62
CA GLN A 144 -6.13 17.47 8.08
C GLN A 144 -5.11 18.38 8.79
N TRP A 145 -3.84 18.37 8.35
CA TRP A 145 -2.78 19.22 8.89
C TRP A 145 -2.78 20.66 8.36
N GLY A 146 -3.68 21.02 7.44
CA GLY A 146 -3.68 22.33 6.79
C GLY A 146 -2.44 22.59 5.95
N SER A 147 -1.73 21.54 5.52
CA SER A 147 -0.46 21.61 4.80
C SER A 147 -0.67 21.74 3.29
N TRP A 148 -1.47 22.73 2.87
CA TRP A 148 -1.86 22.96 1.46
C TRP A 148 -0.66 23.11 0.52
N ARG A 149 0.44 23.70 1.00
CA ARG A 149 1.69 23.84 0.22
C ARG A 149 2.27 22.47 -0.14
N LEU A 150 2.30 21.55 0.83
CA LEU A 150 2.79 20.19 0.60
C LEU A 150 1.87 19.43 -0.37
N LEU A 151 0.56 19.62 -0.26
CA LEU A 151 -0.40 19.08 -1.22
C LEU A 151 -0.16 19.65 -2.63
N GLY A 152 0.12 20.95 -2.75
CA GLY A 152 0.50 21.59 -4.01
C GLY A 152 1.77 20.98 -4.62
N TYR A 153 2.84 20.82 -3.82
CA TYR A 153 4.06 20.18 -4.29
C TYR A 153 3.86 18.71 -4.66
N ALA A 154 3.03 17.98 -3.90
CA ALA A 154 2.66 16.60 -4.19
C ALA A 154 1.97 16.47 -5.54
N ILE A 155 0.93 17.29 -5.77
CA ILE A 155 0.18 17.32 -7.03
C ILE A 155 1.13 17.67 -8.17
N LEU A 156 1.94 18.71 -8.01
CA LEU A 156 2.87 19.16 -9.03
C LEU A 156 3.92 18.09 -9.35
N GLY A 157 4.54 17.49 -8.33
CA GLY A 157 5.58 16.47 -8.50
C GLY A 157 5.06 15.20 -9.16
N VAL A 158 3.91 14.69 -8.71
CA VAL A 158 3.27 13.52 -9.32
C VAL A 158 2.81 13.84 -10.75
N SER A 159 2.22 15.01 -10.99
CA SER A 159 1.75 15.40 -12.33
C SER A 159 2.90 15.59 -13.31
N ILE A 160 3.95 16.33 -12.93
CA ILE A 160 5.14 16.53 -13.78
C ILE A 160 5.77 15.18 -14.12
N THR A 161 5.93 14.31 -13.13
CA THR A 161 6.54 13.00 -13.35
C THR A 161 5.72 12.15 -14.32
N ASN A 162 4.41 12.03 -14.10
CA ASN A 162 3.56 11.24 -14.99
C ASN A 162 3.48 11.88 -16.39
N LEU A 163 3.35 13.20 -16.48
CA LEU A 163 3.29 13.93 -17.74
C LEU A 163 4.60 13.82 -18.52
N ALA A 164 5.76 13.86 -17.85
CA ALA A 164 7.06 13.67 -18.49
C ALA A 164 7.15 12.31 -19.17
N PHE A 165 6.73 11.23 -18.49
CA PHE A 165 6.67 9.89 -19.10
C PHE A 165 5.61 9.77 -20.20
N LEU A 166 4.47 10.43 -20.06
CA LEU A 166 3.42 10.43 -21.09
C LEU A 166 3.81 11.24 -22.34
N LEU A 167 4.64 12.29 -22.21
CA LEU A 167 5.06 13.11 -23.35
C LEU A 167 6.37 12.64 -23.96
N GLN A 168 7.31 12.14 -23.16
CA GLN A 168 8.69 11.85 -23.56
C GLN A 168 9.07 10.37 -23.42
N GLY A 169 8.14 9.49 -23.02
CA GLY A 169 8.43 8.07 -22.81
C GLY A 169 8.77 7.29 -24.09
N GLY A 170 8.53 7.84 -25.29
CA GLY A 170 8.76 7.12 -26.55
C GLY A 170 8.03 5.78 -26.58
N ASP A 171 8.75 4.68 -26.84
CA ASP A 171 8.20 3.32 -26.82
C ASP A 171 7.78 2.85 -25.41
N SER A 172 8.31 3.46 -24.35
CA SER A 172 7.90 3.21 -22.96
C SER A 172 6.66 4.01 -22.55
N ASN A 173 6.11 4.83 -23.44
CA ASN A 173 4.88 5.56 -23.19
C ASN A 173 3.70 4.58 -23.09
N PRO A 174 3.05 4.45 -21.92
CA PRO A 174 1.97 3.51 -21.76
C PRO A 174 0.73 3.94 -22.54
N TRP A 175 0.66 5.13 -23.15
CA TRP A 175 -0.55 5.65 -23.80
C TRP A 175 -1.07 4.74 -24.93
N ARG A 176 -0.19 4.28 -25.82
CA ARG A 176 -0.57 3.37 -26.92
C ARG A 176 -1.05 2.02 -26.37
N LEU A 177 -0.27 1.45 -25.45
CA LEU A 177 -0.62 0.22 -24.76
C LEU A 177 -1.90 0.38 -23.93
N LEU A 178 -2.19 1.55 -23.36
CA LEU A 178 -3.40 1.87 -22.63
C LEU A 178 -4.61 1.93 -23.55
N GLN A 179 -4.47 2.48 -24.75
CA GLN A 179 -5.53 2.49 -25.75
C GLN A 179 -5.86 1.07 -26.22
N ASP A 180 -4.83 0.30 -26.57
CA ASP A 180 -4.96 -1.09 -27.02
C ASP A 180 -5.46 -2.00 -25.87
N THR A 181 -4.87 -1.88 -24.69
CA THR A 181 -5.25 -2.65 -23.50
C THR A 181 -6.61 -2.20 -22.98
N SER A 182 -7.05 -0.94 -23.08
CA SER A 182 -8.39 -0.55 -22.60
C SER A 182 -9.50 -1.23 -23.39
N THR A 183 -9.31 -1.41 -24.70
CA THR A 183 -10.27 -2.09 -25.57
C THR A 183 -10.23 -3.61 -25.36
N THR A 184 -9.05 -4.21 -25.27
CA THR A 184 -8.90 -5.65 -24.96
C THR A 184 -9.33 -5.98 -23.52
N TYR A 185 -8.94 -5.17 -22.53
CA TYR A 185 -9.27 -5.33 -21.11
C TYR A 185 -10.78 -5.26 -20.87
N ALA A 186 -11.50 -4.38 -21.57
CA ALA A 186 -12.97 -4.30 -21.50
C ALA A 186 -13.69 -5.54 -22.07
N GLN A 187 -12.98 -6.38 -22.83
CA GLN A 187 -13.49 -7.58 -23.47
C GLN A 187 -13.10 -8.88 -22.73
N LEU A 188 -12.13 -8.83 -21.80
CA LEU A 188 -11.73 -9.99 -21.00
C LEU A 188 -12.88 -10.45 -20.08
N LYS A 189 -13.21 -11.74 -20.12
CA LYS A 189 -14.31 -12.36 -19.36
C LYS A 189 -14.35 -11.99 -17.87
N PRO A 190 -13.23 -11.97 -17.12
CA PRO A 190 -13.23 -11.51 -15.73
C PRO A 190 -13.72 -10.07 -15.56
N ASN A 191 -13.46 -9.19 -16.52
CA ASN A 191 -13.88 -7.79 -16.50
C ASN A 191 -15.31 -7.58 -17.03
N LEU A 192 -15.89 -8.58 -17.68
CA LEU A 192 -17.33 -8.61 -18.02
C LEU A 192 -18.17 -8.84 -16.76
N ASP A 193 -17.65 -9.66 -15.83
CA ASP A 193 -18.37 -10.12 -14.64
C ASP A 193 -17.99 -9.37 -13.36
N MET A 194 -16.87 -8.62 -13.35
CA MET A 194 -16.43 -7.83 -12.19
C MET A 194 -17.03 -6.41 -12.16
N ILE A 195 -17.66 -6.07 -11.04
CA ILE A 195 -18.19 -4.74 -10.70
C ILE A 195 -17.09 -3.64 -10.70
N TRP A 196 -15.81 -4.04 -10.59
CA TRP A 196 -14.69 -3.15 -10.19
C TRP A 196 -13.66 -2.85 -11.30
N GLY A 197 -14.07 -2.86 -12.57
CA GLY A 197 -13.21 -2.53 -13.73
C GLY A 197 -13.60 -1.25 -14.46
N LEU A 198 -12.80 -0.83 -15.45
CA LEU A 198 -13.09 0.34 -16.31
C LEU A 198 -14.49 0.26 -16.94
N ARG A 199 -14.97 -0.94 -17.28
CA ARG A 199 -16.32 -1.19 -17.79
C ARG A 199 -17.40 -1.18 -16.70
N GLY A 200 -17.05 -1.58 -15.47
CA GLY A 200 -17.90 -1.38 -14.29
C GLY A 200 -18.19 0.10 -14.03
N LEU A 201 -17.22 0.98 -14.28
CA LEU A 201 -17.43 2.44 -14.25
C LEU A 201 -18.40 2.96 -15.32
N LEU A 202 -18.71 2.16 -16.35
CA LEU A 202 -19.72 2.46 -17.37
C LEU A 202 -21.10 1.85 -17.04
N ASN A 203 -21.18 0.98 -16.02
CA ASN A 203 -22.42 0.35 -15.58
C ASN A 203 -22.98 1.10 -14.36
N LEU A 204 -24.22 1.61 -14.47
CA LEU A 204 -24.86 2.41 -13.42
C LEU A 204 -24.89 1.70 -12.06
N THR A 205 -25.15 0.40 -11.99
CA THR A 205 -25.21 -0.35 -10.72
C THR A 205 -23.84 -0.42 -10.05
N SER A 206 -22.79 -0.59 -10.86
CA SER A 206 -21.40 -0.62 -10.39
C SER A 206 -20.93 0.77 -9.98
N VAL A 207 -21.30 1.81 -10.74
CA VAL A 207 -21.07 3.22 -10.38
C VAL A 207 -21.75 3.56 -9.06
N LEU A 208 -23.02 3.18 -8.86
CA LEU A 208 -23.74 3.40 -7.61
C LEU A 208 -23.09 2.65 -6.44
N ALA A 209 -22.63 1.42 -6.63
CA ALA A 209 -21.90 0.68 -5.61
C ALA A 209 -20.58 1.39 -5.25
N ILE A 210 -19.76 1.73 -6.24
CA ILE A 210 -18.48 2.45 -6.07
C ILE A 210 -18.72 3.79 -5.35
N LEU A 211 -19.70 4.58 -5.78
CA LEU A 211 -20.06 5.83 -5.15
C LEU A 211 -20.55 5.63 -3.71
N SER A 212 -21.31 4.58 -3.43
CA SER A 212 -21.79 4.27 -2.08
C SER A 212 -20.63 3.92 -1.14
N PHE A 213 -19.69 3.08 -1.58
CA PHE A 213 -18.49 2.74 -0.81
C PHE A 213 -17.55 3.94 -0.65
N ALA A 214 -17.35 4.73 -1.71
CA ALA A 214 -16.56 5.96 -1.65
C ALA A 214 -17.19 6.99 -0.69
N THR A 215 -18.52 7.15 -0.72
CA THR A 215 -19.26 8.04 0.18
C THR A 215 -19.18 7.55 1.62
N LEU A 216 -19.37 6.25 1.86
CA LEU A 216 -19.21 5.66 3.19
C LEU A 216 -17.79 5.87 3.72
N GLY A 217 -16.77 5.60 2.89
CA GLY A 217 -15.38 5.85 3.24
C GLY A 217 -15.11 7.32 3.57
N LEU A 218 -15.65 8.25 2.76
CA LEU A 218 -15.55 9.68 3.02
C LEU A 218 -16.24 10.09 4.32
N LEU A 219 -17.43 9.57 4.60
CA LEU A 219 -18.16 9.84 5.85
C LEU A 219 -17.39 9.32 7.07
N ILE A 220 -16.79 8.13 6.98
CA ILE A 220 -15.92 7.59 8.03
C ILE A 220 -14.70 8.51 8.22
N LEU A 221 -14.02 8.92 7.14
CA LEU A 221 -12.88 9.84 7.21
C LEU A 221 -13.26 11.18 7.84
N ILE A 222 -14.40 11.78 7.46
CA ILE A 222 -14.90 13.03 8.04
C ILE A 222 -15.21 12.85 9.53
N GLY A 223 -15.96 11.81 9.89
CA GLY A 223 -16.33 11.51 11.27
C GLY A 223 -15.09 11.30 12.15
N VAL A 224 -14.07 10.63 11.63
CA VAL A 224 -12.80 10.48 12.34
C VAL A 224 -12.06 11.80 12.39
N THR A 225 -11.96 12.57 11.31
CA THR A 225 -11.29 13.89 11.30
C THR A 225 -11.84 14.79 12.41
N ILE A 226 -13.17 14.86 12.51
CA ILE A 226 -13.87 15.68 13.50
C ILE A 226 -13.56 15.19 14.92
N SER A 227 -13.58 13.87 15.13
CA SER A 227 -13.25 13.25 16.43
C SER A 227 -11.77 13.45 16.80
N TYR A 228 -10.87 13.45 15.81
CA TYR A 228 -9.41 13.50 15.97
C TYR A 228 -8.88 14.91 16.19
N ARG A 229 -9.50 15.96 15.61
CA ARG A 229 -9.12 17.37 15.88
C ARG A 229 -9.11 17.71 17.39
N ARG A 230 -9.79 16.90 18.20
CA ARG A 230 -9.96 17.10 19.64
C ARG A 230 -9.02 16.28 20.53
N GLN A 231 -8.14 15.41 19.99
CA GLN A 231 -7.31 14.50 20.80
C GLN A 231 -5.80 14.53 20.48
N PRO A 232 -4.95 15.04 21.38
CA PRO A 232 -3.50 14.86 21.32
C PRO A 232 -3.12 13.52 21.98
N SER A 233 -3.07 12.42 21.22
CA SER A 233 -2.64 11.13 21.77
C SER A 233 -1.17 10.82 21.46
N ALA A 234 -0.47 10.19 22.40
CA ALA A 234 0.92 9.74 22.28
C ALA A 234 1.12 8.65 21.19
N MET A 235 0.04 8.08 20.66
CA MET A 235 0.05 7.11 19.55
C MET A 235 -0.19 7.76 18.18
N GLY A 236 -0.29 9.10 18.14
CA GLY A 236 -1.06 9.86 17.15
C GLY A 236 -0.69 9.66 15.68
N GLU A 237 0.59 9.72 15.30
CA GLU A 237 0.93 9.87 13.87
C GLU A 237 0.87 8.58 13.07
N ILE A 238 1.34 7.46 13.64
CA ILE A 238 1.24 6.16 12.97
C ILE A 238 -0.23 5.76 12.86
N TYR A 239 -1.05 6.02 13.88
CA TYR A 239 -2.50 5.78 13.81
C TYR A 239 -3.22 6.67 12.81
N LYS A 240 -2.82 7.95 12.70
CA LYS A 240 -3.34 8.86 11.67
C LYS A 240 -3.08 8.33 10.27
N LEU A 241 -1.95 7.68 10.02
CA LEU A 241 -1.64 7.04 8.75
C LEU A 241 -2.34 5.67 8.58
N LEU A 242 -2.33 4.85 9.62
CA LEU A 242 -2.90 3.49 9.57
C LEU A 242 -4.41 3.50 9.39
N LEU A 243 -5.12 4.47 9.95
CA LEU A 243 -6.57 4.56 9.81
C LEU A 243 -7.01 4.69 8.32
N PRO A 244 -6.57 5.71 7.56
CA PRO A 244 -6.93 5.80 6.15
C PRO A 244 -6.36 4.63 5.34
N LEU A 245 -5.19 4.07 5.67
CA LEU A 245 -4.69 2.84 5.01
C LEU A 245 -5.60 1.63 5.27
N THR A 246 -6.09 1.47 6.50
CA THR A 246 -7.01 0.39 6.87
C THR A 246 -8.35 0.58 6.18
N LEU A 247 -8.85 1.81 6.11
CA LEU A 247 -10.08 2.13 5.37
C LEU A 247 -9.93 1.84 3.88
N THR A 248 -8.83 2.26 3.27
CA THR A 248 -8.49 1.88 1.89
C THR A 248 -8.43 0.36 1.73
N THR A 249 -7.91 -0.35 2.73
CA THR A 249 -7.86 -1.81 2.69
C THR A 249 -9.25 -2.45 2.71
N VAL A 250 -10.18 -1.88 3.49
CA VAL A 250 -11.57 -2.34 3.62
C VAL A 250 -12.39 -2.01 2.38
N CYS A 251 -12.21 -0.81 1.83
CA CYS A 251 -13.02 -0.31 0.73
C CYS A 251 -12.52 -0.74 -0.65
N MET A 252 -11.35 -1.38 -0.74
CA MET A 252 -10.75 -1.79 -2.02
C MET A 252 -10.39 -3.28 -2.01
N PRO A 253 -10.55 -3.96 -3.15
CA PRO A 253 -10.02 -5.31 -3.30
C PRO A 253 -8.49 -5.25 -3.24
N ASN A 254 -7.92 -5.95 -2.26
CA ASN A 254 -6.48 -6.01 -2.03
C ASN A 254 -5.94 -7.42 -2.30
N HIS A 255 -4.71 -7.47 -2.79
CA HIS A 255 -3.99 -8.72 -2.90
C HIS A 255 -3.31 -9.05 -1.58
N HIS A 256 -2.92 -10.31 -1.40
CA HIS A 256 -2.24 -10.76 -0.17
C HIS A 256 -0.93 -10.01 0.11
N TYR A 257 -0.21 -9.55 -0.93
CA TYR A 257 1.00 -8.75 -0.77
C TYR A 257 0.71 -7.29 -0.31
N ASP A 258 -0.50 -6.77 -0.54
CA ASP A 258 -0.88 -5.41 -0.13
C ASP A 258 -1.01 -5.29 1.40
N TYR A 259 -1.14 -6.39 2.12
CA TYR A 259 -1.14 -6.38 3.59
C TYR A 259 0.19 -5.92 4.22
N VAL A 260 1.25 -5.76 3.43
CA VAL A 260 2.49 -5.10 3.90
C VAL A 260 2.25 -3.68 4.43
N LEU A 261 1.15 -3.03 4.03
CA LEU A 261 0.73 -1.73 4.57
C LEU A 261 0.55 -1.74 6.11
N PHE A 262 0.29 -2.91 6.72
CA PHE A 262 0.14 -3.06 8.16
C PHE A 262 1.46 -3.29 8.90
N PHE A 263 2.62 -3.31 8.21
CA PHE A 263 3.93 -3.46 8.85
C PHE A 263 4.17 -2.46 10.01
N PRO A 264 3.83 -1.16 9.87
CA PRO A 264 3.99 -0.21 10.98
C PRO A 264 3.07 -0.51 12.17
N LEU A 265 1.88 -1.07 11.92
CA LEU A 265 0.99 -1.50 13.00
C LEU A 265 1.64 -2.61 13.81
N ILE A 266 2.15 -3.65 13.15
CA ILE A 266 2.77 -4.79 13.84
C ILE A 266 3.99 -4.33 14.66
N THR A 267 4.81 -3.48 14.05
CA THR A 267 5.98 -2.90 14.71
C THR A 267 5.59 -2.05 15.93
N THR A 268 4.43 -1.39 15.90
CA THR A 268 3.94 -0.61 17.04
C THR A 268 3.27 -1.46 18.11
N LEU A 269 2.75 -2.66 17.85
CA LEU A 269 2.08 -3.46 18.89
C LEU A 269 2.98 -3.75 20.08
N VAL A 270 4.28 -4.00 19.87
CA VAL A 270 5.24 -4.36 20.92
C VAL A 270 5.50 -3.25 21.94
N ILE A 271 5.12 -2.02 21.61
CA ILE A 271 5.28 -0.85 22.48
C ILE A 271 3.96 -0.40 23.12
N LEU A 272 2.83 -0.98 22.72
CA LEU A 272 1.53 -0.61 23.25
C LEU A 272 1.29 -1.24 24.61
N PRO A 273 0.48 -0.59 25.48
CA PRO A 273 0.02 -1.22 26.70
C PRO A 273 -0.80 -2.48 26.34
N TRP A 274 -0.66 -3.53 27.13
CA TRP A 274 -1.33 -4.83 26.92
C TRP A 274 -2.84 -4.71 26.66
N ARG A 275 -3.50 -3.76 27.35
CA ARG A 275 -4.91 -3.46 27.13
C ARG A 275 -5.23 -3.06 25.69
N SER A 276 -4.39 -2.26 25.05
CA SER A 276 -4.55 -1.87 23.64
C SER A 276 -4.17 -3.01 22.69
N ILE A 277 -3.12 -3.76 23.03
CA ILE A 277 -2.69 -4.94 22.24
C ILE A 277 -3.83 -5.96 22.15
N GLY A 278 -4.49 -6.28 23.26
CA GLY A 278 -5.57 -7.28 23.29
C GLY A 278 -6.73 -6.98 22.35
N TRP A 279 -7.05 -5.70 22.13
CA TRP A 279 -8.08 -5.30 21.16
C TRP A 279 -7.59 -5.34 19.71
N LEU A 280 -6.32 -5.10 19.44
CA LEU A 280 -5.78 -5.08 18.07
C LEU A 280 -5.36 -6.46 17.58
N LEU A 281 -5.00 -7.35 18.52
CA LEU A 281 -4.41 -8.64 18.25
C LEU A 281 -5.27 -9.54 17.33
N PRO A 282 -6.61 -9.64 17.48
CA PRO A 282 -7.40 -10.48 16.58
C PRO A 282 -7.31 -10.03 15.13
N GLY A 283 -7.42 -8.72 14.87
CA GLY A 283 -7.28 -8.17 13.52
C GLY A 283 -5.88 -8.36 12.94
N VAL A 284 -4.85 -8.21 13.78
CA VAL A 284 -3.46 -8.44 13.36
C VAL A 284 -3.23 -9.91 13.01
N ILE A 285 -3.73 -10.86 13.80
CA ILE A 285 -3.60 -12.30 13.51
C ILE A 285 -4.26 -12.64 12.17
N LEU A 286 -5.45 -12.08 11.91
CA LEU A 286 -6.18 -12.30 10.65
C LEU A 286 -5.43 -11.76 9.42
N ILE A 287 -4.57 -10.75 9.58
CA ILE A 287 -3.76 -10.15 8.51
C ILE A 287 -2.35 -10.77 8.42
N PHE A 288 -1.76 -11.16 9.55
CA PHE A 288 -0.39 -11.66 9.66
C PHE A 288 -0.20 -13.01 8.96
N ARG A 289 -1.19 -13.91 9.10
CA ARG A 289 -1.34 -15.22 8.45
C ARG A 289 -0.03 -15.97 8.18
N PRO A 290 0.45 -16.81 9.09
CA PRO A 290 1.62 -17.66 8.86
C PRO A 290 1.35 -18.84 7.90
N ASP A 291 0.09 -19.21 7.68
CA ASP A 291 -0.34 -20.27 6.76
C ASP A 291 -0.06 -19.95 5.29
N SER A 292 -0.08 -18.68 4.93
CA SER A 292 0.37 -18.22 3.61
C SER A 292 1.88 -18.31 3.43
N TRP A 293 2.67 -18.48 4.51
CA TRP A 293 4.09 -18.82 4.41
C TRP A 293 4.27 -20.27 3.92
N ALA A 294 3.45 -21.21 4.41
CA ALA A 294 3.43 -22.58 3.89
C ALA A 294 2.91 -22.64 2.45
N ALA A 295 1.93 -21.80 2.09
CA ALA A 295 1.44 -21.68 0.71
C ALA A 295 2.48 -21.05 -0.23
N LEU A 296 3.16 -19.99 0.21
CA LEU A 296 4.24 -19.33 -0.51
C LEU A 296 5.44 -20.28 -0.68
N HIS A 297 5.84 -20.97 0.39
CA HIS A 297 6.88 -22.00 0.33
C HIS A 297 6.49 -23.14 -0.61
N ALA A 298 5.23 -23.60 -0.56
CA ALA A 298 4.74 -24.59 -1.50
C ALA A 298 4.74 -24.08 -2.96
N GLN A 299 4.45 -22.80 -3.18
CA GLN A 299 4.51 -22.18 -4.50
C GLN A 299 5.96 -22.03 -5.01
N ILE A 300 6.90 -21.68 -4.11
CA ILE A 300 8.34 -21.55 -4.38
C ILE A 300 8.96 -22.93 -4.68
N VAL A 301 8.61 -23.95 -3.89
CA VAL A 301 9.23 -25.28 -3.97
C VAL A 301 8.59 -26.15 -5.05
N PHE A 302 7.26 -26.07 -5.24
CA PHE A 302 6.53 -27.02 -6.09
C PHE A 302 5.99 -26.43 -7.39
N GLY A 303 6.21 -25.14 -7.68
CA GLY A 303 5.90 -24.56 -8.99
C GLY A 303 4.43 -24.76 -9.43
N HIS A 304 3.54 -23.92 -8.92
CA HIS A 304 2.11 -23.86 -9.30
C HIS A 304 1.27 -25.08 -8.86
N VAL A 305 1.04 -25.21 -7.56
CA VAL A 305 -0.07 -26.05 -7.08
C VAL A 305 -1.37 -25.25 -7.22
N ASN A 306 -2.19 -25.58 -8.22
CA ASN A 306 -3.56 -25.07 -8.37
C ASN A 306 -4.36 -25.30 -7.08
N ARG A 307 -4.63 -24.24 -6.30
CA ARG A 307 -5.50 -24.31 -5.12
C ARG A 307 -6.65 -23.28 -5.20
N PRO A 308 -7.66 -23.53 -6.06
CA PRO A 308 -8.79 -22.62 -6.25
C PRO A 308 -9.63 -22.38 -4.98
N ALA A 309 -9.62 -23.30 -4.00
CA ALA A 309 -10.41 -23.16 -2.78
C ALA A 309 -9.77 -22.22 -1.73
N ILE A 310 -8.44 -22.08 -1.74
CA ILE A 310 -7.73 -21.22 -0.77
C ILE A 310 -7.70 -19.78 -1.29
N ASP A 311 -7.53 -19.59 -2.59
CA ASP A 311 -7.43 -18.27 -3.22
C ASP A 311 -8.72 -17.44 -3.08
N GLY A 312 -9.90 -18.08 -3.01
CA GLY A 312 -11.19 -17.39 -2.82
C GLY A 312 -11.47 -16.95 -1.37
N LEU A 313 -11.01 -17.71 -0.37
CA LEU A 313 -11.24 -17.41 1.06
C LEU A 313 -10.21 -16.41 1.62
N MET A 314 -9.03 -16.34 1.03
CA MET A 314 -7.92 -15.51 1.51
C MET A 314 -8.24 -14.00 1.52
N PRO A 315 -8.79 -13.40 0.43
CA PRO A 315 -9.19 -12.00 0.43
C PRO A 315 -10.26 -11.68 1.47
N ILE A 316 -11.21 -12.59 1.69
CA ILE A 316 -12.31 -12.42 2.64
C ILE A 316 -11.77 -12.33 4.07
N ILE A 317 -10.85 -13.22 4.44
CA ILE A 317 -10.29 -13.28 5.79
C ILE A 317 -9.43 -12.03 6.08
N GLY A 318 -8.56 -11.65 5.15
CA GLY A 318 -7.74 -10.45 5.31
C GLY A 318 -8.57 -9.16 5.35
N SER A 319 -9.64 -9.07 4.54
CA SER A 319 -10.60 -7.96 4.58
C SER A 319 -11.39 -7.92 5.90
N THR A 320 -11.75 -9.09 6.45
CA THR A 320 -12.38 -9.19 7.77
C THR A 320 -11.44 -8.70 8.88
N GLY A 321 -10.15 -9.06 8.79
CA GLY A 321 -9.10 -8.54 9.69
C GLY A 321 -8.96 -7.02 9.61
N ALA A 322 -8.90 -6.46 8.40
CA ALA A 322 -8.84 -5.02 8.18
C ALA A 322 -10.09 -4.30 8.71
N LEU A 323 -11.29 -4.86 8.50
CA LEU A 323 -12.54 -4.32 9.03
C LEU A 323 -12.56 -4.33 10.56
N TYR A 324 -12.13 -5.43 11.17
CA TYR A 324 -11.99 -5.52 12.62
C TYR A 324 -11.03 -4.45 13.16
N LEU A 325 -9.85 -4.30 12.52
CA LEU A 325 -8.90 -3.27 12.90
C LEU A 325 -9.47 -1.87 12.76
N LEU A 326 -10.22 -1.59 11.69
CA LEU A 326 -10.89 -0.31 11.50
C LEU A 326 -11.84 -0.03 12.68
N ILE A 327 -12.72 -0.98 13.02
CA ILE A 327 -13.68 -0.84 14.12
C ILE A 327 -12.93 -0.58 15.45
N VAL A 328 -11.90 -1.37 15.74
CA VAL A 328 -11.12 -1.23 16.98
C VAL A 328 -10.39 0.11 17.02
N MET A 329 -9.79 0.56 15.93
CA MET A 329 -9.15 1.87 15.84
C MET A 329 -10.17 2.98 16.08
N LEU A 330 -11.36 2.91 15.47
CA LEU A 330 -12.45 3.86 15.70
C LEU A 330 -12.90 3.88 17.17
N MET A 331 -13.02 2.72 17.81
CA MET A 331 -13.38 2.60 19.23
C MET A 331 -12.29 3.15 20.17
N ILE A 332 -11.02 2.94 19.84
CA ILE A 332 -9.90 3.52 20.60
C ILE A 332 -9.95 5.05 20.50
N LEU A 333 -10.25 5.58 19.31
CA LEU A 333 -10.32 7.01 19.05
C LEU A 333 -11.58 7.69 19.64
N SER A 334 -12.68 6.95 19.80
CA SER A 334 -13.93 7.52 20.35
C SER A 334 -13.92 7.67 21.87
N LYS A 335 -12.97 7.05 22.59
CA LYS A 335 -12.88 7.18 24.04
C LYS A 335 -12.40 8.58 24.43
N PRO A 336 -13.15 9.33 25.26
CA PRO A 336 -12.70 10.63 25.74
C PRO A 336 -11.43 10.44 26.58
N VAL A 337 -10.40 11.24 26.29
CA VAL A 337 -9.18 11.30 27.11
C VAL A 337 -9.58 11.82 28.48
N ARG A 338 -9.68 10.92 29.46
CA ARG A 338 -9.82 11.32 30.87
C ARG A 338 -8.44 11.79 31.32
N PHE A 339 -8.24 13.10 31.39
CA PHE A 339 -7.11 13.67 32.09
C PHE A 339 -7.30 13.37 33.59
N SER A 340 -6.65 12.32 34.08
CA SER A 340 -6.40 12.20 35.51
C SER A 340 -5.33 13.22 35.85
N HIS A 341 -5.75 14.31 36.48
CA HIS A 341 -4.85 15.31 37.07
C HIS A 341 -4.01 14.69 38.19
#